data_AF-A0A8T1VL39-F1
#
_entry.id   AF-A0A8T1VL39-F1
#
_cell.length_a   1.000
_cell.length_b   1.000
_cell.length_c   1.000
_cell.angle_alpha   90.00
_cell.angle_beta   90.00
_cell.angle_gamma   90.00
#
_symmetry.space_group_name_H-M   'P 1'
#
loop_
_entity.id
_entity.type
_entity.pdbx_description
1 polymer ?
#
loop_
_entity_poly.entity_id
_entity_poly.type
_entity_poly.pdbx_seq_one_letter_code
_entity_poly.pdbx_strand_id
1 'polypeptide(L)'
;MPAGEAKLKTTPLDPRFPNQNQAQHCWTRYNEYVLCLKNNDGDEDSCKKYFQYASSLCPNSWMERWNEQREEGAFQGVQYFKEE
;
A
#
# COMPACT_ATOMS: atom_id res chain seq x y z
N MET A 1 -10.97 -6.02 -33.22
CA MET A 1 -10.43 -5.44 -31.98
C MET A 1 -9.41 -6.41 -31.42
N PRO A 2 -8.09 -6.18 -31.55
CA PRO A 2 -7.14 -7.03 -30.86
C PRO A 2 -7.26 -6.73 -29.36
N ALA A 3 -7.70 -7.71 -28.60
CA ALA A 3 -7.59 -7.71 -27.15
C ALA A 3 -6.10 -7.73 -26.84
N GLY A 4 -5.49 -6.55 -26.67
CA GLY A 4 -4.15 -6.43 -26.13
C GLY A 4 -4.13 -7.21 -24.82
N GLU A 5 -3.20 -8.13 -24.67
CA GLU A 5 -3.02 -8.95 -23.48
C GLU A 5 -2.86 -8.04 -22.26
N ALA A 6 -3.97 -7.70 -21.61
CA ALA A 6 -3.97 -7.01 -20.34
C ALA A 6 -3.38 -8.00 -19.34
N LYS A 7 -2.07 -7.91 -19.10
CA LYS A 7 -1.41 -8.64 -18.02
C LYS A 7 -2.00 -8.15 -16.71
N LEU A 8 -3.09 -8.78 -16.28
CA LEU A 8 -3.71 -8.61 -14.98
C LEU A 8 -2.68 -9.02 -13.93
N LYS A 9 -1.86 -8.06 -13.52
CA LYS A 9 -0.89 -8.20 -12.43
C LYS A 9 -1.59 -7.74 -11.17
N THR A 10 -1.89 -8.70 -10.31
CA THR A 10 -2.35 -8.44 -8.94
C THR A 10 -1.23 -8.75 -7.96
N THR A 11 -1.41 -8.42 -6.69
CA THR A 11 -0.46 -8.74 -5.63
C THR A 11 -0.27 -10.26 -5.54
N PRO A 12 0.98 -10.76 -5.55
CA PRO A 12 1.22 -12.19 -5.41
C PRO A 12 0.81 -12.68 -4.02
N LEU A 13 0.46 -13.97 -3.95
CA LEU A 13 0.18 -14.65 -2.69
C LEU A 13 1.41 -14.57 -1.78
N ASP A 14 1.25 -14.04 -0.57
CA ASP A 14 2.31 -14.00 0.43
C ASP A 14 2.15 -15.22 1.36
N PRO A 15 3.12 -16.16 1.36
CA PRO A 15 3.05 -17.37 2.19
C PRO A 15 3.07 -17.07 3.70
N ARG A 16 3.40 -15.85 4.12
CA ARG A 16 3.31 -15.41 5.53
C ARG A 16 1.87 -15.26 5.99
N PHE A 17 0.93 -15.07 5.06
CA PHE A 17 -0.50 -14.89 5.34
C PHE A 17 -1.34 -15.97 4.65
N PRO A 18 -1.25 -17.25 5.07
CA PRO A 18 -2.00 -18.35 4.45
C PRO A 18 -3.48 -18.37 4.85
N ASN A 19 -3.88 -17.56 5.83
CA ASN A 19 -5.24 -17.54 6.36
C ASN A 19 -6.18 -16.74 5.45
N GLN A 20 -7.48 -17.06 5.50
CA GLN A 20 -8.50 -16.34 4.73
C GLN A 20 -8.63 -14.85 5.13
N ASN A 21 -8.23 -14.49 6.36
CA ASN A 21 -8.21 -13.10 6.79
C ASN A 21 -6.99 -12.35 6.23
N GLN A 22 -7.19 -11.59 5.15
CA GLN A 22 -6.17 -10.80 4.47
C GLN A 22 -5.95 -9.39 5.08
N ALA A 23 -6.59 -9.07 6.21
CA ALA A 23 -6.47 -7.75 6.84
C ALA A 23 -5.02 -7.42 7.22
N GLN A 24 -4.28 -8.37 7.77
CA GLN A 24 -2.87 -8.18 8.12
C GLN A 24 -1.97 -8.07 6.88
N HIS A 25 -2.31 -8.76 5.79
CA HIS A 25 -1.58 -8.65 4.52
C HIS A 25 -1.73 -7.25 3.93
N CYS A 26 -2.97 -6.75 3.88
CA CYS A 26 -3.29 -5.39 3.48
C CYS A 26 -2.54 -4.35 4.35
N TRP A 27 -2.60 -4.48 5.69
CA TRP A 27 -1.88 -3.59 6.60
C TRP A 27 -0.37 -3.60 6.38
N THR A 28 0.23 -4.77 6.16
CA THR A 28 1.67 -4.90 5.91
C THR A 28 2.06 -4.22 4.59
N ARG A 29 1.29 -4.44 3.51
CA ARG A 29 1.55 -3.80 2.20
C ARG A 29 1.41 -2.29 2.25
N TYR A 30 0.43 -1.77 2.98
CA TYR A 30 0.29 -0.33 3.17
C TYR A 30 1.47 0.25 3.96
N ASN A 31 1.94 -0.42 5.01
CA ASN A 31 3.13 0.01 5.75
C ASN A 31 4.41 -0.05 4.90
N GLU A 32 4.56 -1.03 4.00
CA GLU A 32 5.67 -1.06 3.04
C GLU A 32 5.65 0.15 2.10
N TYR A 33 4.47 0.57 1.64
CA TYR A 33 4.31 1.80 0.87
C TYR A 33 4.74 3.04 1.66
N VAL A 34 4.30 3.15 2.93
CA VAL A 34 4.68 4.27 3.81
C VAL A 34 6.19 4.29 4.10
N LEU A 35 6.80 3.12 4.33
CA LEU A 35 8.24 2.99 4.53
C LEU A 35 9.01 3.37 3.27
N CYS A 36 8.49 3.01 2.09
CA CYS A 36 9.07 3.42 0.82
C CYS A 36 9.04 4.95 0.68
N LEU A 37 7.92 5.60 0.98
CA LEU A 37 7.83 7.07 0.97
C LEU A 37 8.83 7.71 1.93
N LYS A 38 9.02 7.10 3.11
CA LYS A 38 10.00 7.55 4.11
C LYS A 38 11.44 7.44 3.65
N ASN A 39 11.80 6.34 2.99
CA ASN A 39 13.18 6.12 2.55
C ASN A 39 13.54 6.90 1.30
N ASN A 40 12.56 7.30 0.49
CA ASN A 40 12.78 8.02 -0.76
C ASN A 40 12.33 9.49 -0.71
N ASP A 41 12.16 10.08 0.48
CA ASP A 41 11.81 11.52 0.65
C ASP A 41 10.57 11.96 -0.16
N GLY A 42 9.59 11.06 -0.32
CA GLY A 42 8.40 11.32 -1.13
C GLY A 42 8.53 11.06 -2.63
N ASP A 43 9.53 10.31 -3.10
CA ASP A 43 9.57 9.81 -4.48
C ASP A 43 8.44 8.80 -4.73
N GLU A 44 7.34 9.29 -5.30
CA GLU A 44 6.14 8.51 -5.58
C GLU A 44 6.36 7.48 -6.70
N ASP A 45 7.31 7.70 -7.61
CA ASP A 45 7.54 6.83 -8.77
C ASP A 45 8.17 5.49 -8.35
N SER A 46 9.13 5.53 -7.43
CA SER A 46 9.73 4.34 -6.82
C SER A 46 8.72 3.53 -5.98
N CYS A 47 7.77 4.20 -5.35
CA CYS A 47 6.81 3.59 -4.42
C CYS A 47 5.48 3.17 -5.06
N LYS A 48 5.26 3.51 -6.34
CA LYS A 48 4.05 3.20 -7.10
C LYS A 48 3.70 1.70 -7.15
N LYS A 49 4.70 0.82 -7.18
CA LYS A 49 4.49 -0.64 -7.10
C LYS A 49 3.86 -1.07 -5.77
N TYR A 50 4.33 -0.50 -4.66
CA TYR A 50 3.78 -0.80 -3.34
C TYR A 50 2.36 -0.25 -3.19
N PHE A 51 2.09 0.93 -3.76
CA PHE A 51 0.74 1.49 -3.81
C PHE A 51 -0.22 0.58 -4.61
N GLN A 52 0.19 0.09 -5.78
CA GLN A 52 -0.61 -0.85 -6.57
C GLN A 52 -0.90 -2.15 -5.81
N TYR A 53 0.06 -2.65 -5.03
CA TYR A 53 -0.15 -3.85 -4.22
C TYR A 53 -1.09 -3.62 -3.04
N ALA A 54 -0.97 -2.47 -2.37
CA ALA A 54 -1.87 -2.07 -1.31
C ALA A 54 -3.30 -1.88 -1.85
N SER A 55 -3.48 -1.18 -2.98
CA SER A 55 -4.81 -0.93 -3.56
C SER A 55 -5.50 -2.17 -4.12
N SER A 56 -4.73 -3.19 -4.50
CA SER A 56 -5.29 -4.47 -4.97
C SER A 56 -5.81 -5.35 -3.84
N LEU A 57 -5.33 -5.17 -2.60
CA LEU A 57 -5.68 -6.00 -1.44
C LEU A 57 -6.57 -5.28 -0.43
N CYS A 58 -6.32 -3.99 -0.23
CA CYS A 58 -7.02 -3.18 0.74
C CYS A 58 -8.32 -2.62 0.16
N PRO A 59 -9.43 -2.65 0.91
CA PRO A 59 -10.58 -1.84 0.56
C PRO A 59 -10.19 -0.35 0.59
N ASN A 60 -10.71 0.43 -0.36
CA ASN A 60 -10.39 1.86 -0.49
C ASN A 60 -10.67 2.64 0.81
N SER A 61 -11.73 2.28 1.52
CA SER A 61 -12.10 2.90 2.80
C SER A 61 -11.04 2.77 3.90
N TRP A 62 -10.20 1.73 3.86
CA TRP A 62 -9.09 1.60 4.81
C TRP A 62 -7.91 2.48 4.40
N MET A 63 -7.60 2.53 3.10
CA MET A 63 -6.52 3.38 2.59
C MET A 63 -6.81 4.86 2.82
N GLU A 64 -8.05 5.31 2.62
CA GLU A 64 -8.47 6.69 2.90
C GLU A 64 -8.29 7.04 4.38
N ARG A 65 -8.82 6.21 5.28
CA ARG A 65 -8.67 6.40 6.73
C ARG A 65 -7.22 6.44 7.18
N TRP A 66 -6.37 5.58 6.62
CA TRP A 66 -4.95 5.58 6.95
C TRP A 66 -4.22 6.79 6.36
N ASN A 67 -4.67 7.31 5.22
CA ASN A 67 -4.14 8.55 4.66
C ASN A 67 -4.49 9.75 5.54
N GLU A 68 -5.75 9.89 5.95
CA GLU A 68 -6.20 10.92 6.88
C GLU A 68 -5.41 10.86 8.21
N GLN A 69 -5.25 9.67 8.79
CA GLN A 69 -4.45 9.48 10.01
C GLN A 69 -2.97 9.84 9.82
N ARG A 70 -2.43 9.72 8.61
CA ARG A 70 -1.05 10.13 8.32
C ARG A 70 -0.92 11.63 8.20
N GLU A 71 -1.91 12.30 7.60
CA GLU A 71 -1.97 13.77 7.54
C GLU A 71 -2.16 14.39 8.94
N GLU A 72 -2.96 13.74 9.79
CA GLU A 72 -3.17 14.15 11.18
C GLU A 72 -2.03 13.72 12.13
N GLY A 73 -1.06 12.91 11.67
CA GLY A 73 0.04 12.41 12.51
C GLY A 73 -0.38 11.37 13.56
N ALA A 74 -1.58 10.80 13.45
CA ALA A 74 -2.15 9.81 14.37
C ALA A 74 -2.01 8.36 13.87
N PHE A 75 -1.36 8.13 12.73
CA PHE A 75 -1.20 6.80 12.14
C PHE A 75 -0.37 5.89 13.06
N GLN A 76 -0.91 4.78 13.54
CA GLN A 76 -0.22 3.89 14.49
C GLN A 76 0.85 2.97 13.86
N GLY A 77 1.01 3.02 12.53
CA GLY A 77 1.98 2.22 11.79
C GLY A 77 3.33 2.93 11.61
N VAL A 78 3.92 2.79 10.42
CA VAL A 78 5.18 3.46 10.06
C VAL A 78 4.98 4.99 10.10
N GLN A 79 5.63 5.66 11.04
CA GLN A 79 5.63 7.12 11.14
C GLN A 79 6.42 7.72 9.96
N TYR A 80 5.69 8.36 9.03
CA TYR A 80 6.24 9.23 8.00
C TYR A 80 5.53 10.57 8.06
N PHE A 81 6.24 11.56 8.58
CA PHE A 81 5.87 12.96 8.46
C PHE A 81 6.62 13.48 7.25
N LYS A 82 5.90 13.89 6.20
CA LYS A 82 6.49 14.70 5.14
C LYS A 82 6.67 16.10 5.76
N GLU A 83 7.85 16.38 6.28
CA GLU A 83 8.21 17.73 6.68
C GLU A 83 8.28 18.56 5.39
N GLU A 84 7.41 19.57 5.27
CA GLU A 84 7.41 20.56 4.18
C GLU A 84 8.58 21.53 4.37
#